data_AF-A0A087TFF0-F1
#
_entry.id   AF-A0A087TFF0-F1
#
_cell.length_a   1.000
_cell.length_b   1.000
_cell.length_c   1.000
_cell.angle_alpha   90.00
_cell.angle_beta   90.00
_cell.angle_gamma   90.00
#
_symmetry.space_group_name_H-M   'P 1'
#
loop_
_entity.id
_entity.type
_entity.pdbx_description
1 polymer ?
#
loop_
_entity_poly.entity_id
_entity_poly.type
_entity_poly.pdbx_seq_one_letter_code
_entity_poly.pdbx_strand_id
1 'polypeptide(L)' 'MKGEILECSNYRGINLLCISYKLFSNILCNRLSIHMETTIGDYQNGVRKGRFTIEQIFNIRQIIEKTKEFGIDT' A
#
# COMPACT_ATOMS: atom_id res chain seq x y z
N MET A 1 -8.04 12.05 0.61
CA MET A 1 -8.36 13.40 1.08
C MET A 1 -7.04 14.14 1.24
N LYS A 2 -6.82 15.22 0.48
CA LYS A 2 -5.81 16.21 0.89
C LYS A 2 -6.42 16.97 2.06
N GLY A 3 -5.73 17.05 3.19
CA GLY A 3 -6.17 17.94 4.27
C GLY A 3 -6.09 19.41 3.83
N GLU A 4 -6.61 20.31 4.65
CA GLU A 4 -6.56 21.74 4.36
C GLU A 4 -5.12 22.26 4.30
N ILE A 5 -4.81 23.07 3.29
CA ILE A 5 -3.43 23.55 3.04
C ILE A 5 -2.99 24.55 4.12
N LEU A 6 -3.97 25.23 4.74
CA LEU A 6 -3.73 26.23 5.78
C LEU A 6 -3.58 25.63 7.18
N GLU A 7 -3.88 24.35 7.36
CA GLU A 7 -3.75 23.66 8.63
C GLU A 7 -2.29 23.21 8.83
N CYS A 8 -1.56 23.83 9.77
CA CYS A 8 -0.15 23.50 10.00
C CYS A 8 0.08 22.03 10.41
N SER A 9 -0.88 21.40 11.07
CA SER A 9 -0.88 19.95 11.41
C SER A 9 -0.86 19.05 10.16
N ASN A 10 -1.30 19.54 9.01
CA ASN A 10 -1.36 18.82 7.75
C ASN A 10 -0.08 19.00 6.90
N TYR A 11 0.94 19.70 7.42
CA TYR A 11 2.23 19.79 6.75
C TYR A 11 2.94 18.43 6.71
N ARG A 12 3.16 17.90 5.50
CA ARG A 12 3.96 16.70 5.25
C ARG A 12 5.20 17.06 4.45
N GLY A 13 6.36 17.06 5.10
CA GLY A 13 7.64 17.29 4.44
C GLY A 13 7.90 16.25 3.34
N ILE A 14 8.40 16.71 2.20
CA ILE A 14 8.83 15.86 1.08
C ILE A 14 10.32 16.10 0.88
N ASN A 15 11.10 15.03 0.86
CA ASN A 15 12.51 15.10 0.48
C ASN A 15 12.67 14.77 -1.01
N LEU A 16 13.43 15.59 -1.74
CA LEU A 16 13.73 15.36 -3.15
C LEU A 16 15.05 14.60 -3.25
N LEU A 17 14.99 13.39 -3.80
CA LEU A 17 16.18 12.61 -4.11
C LEU A 17 16.91 13.20 -5.33
N CYS A 18 18.24 13.26 -5.28
CA CYS A 18 19.01 13.60 -6.47
C CYS A 18 18.86 12.49 -7.54
N ILE A 19 19.19 12.83 -8.79
CA ILE A 19 18.98 11.94 -9.94
C ILE A 19 19.71 10.61 -9.76
N SER A 20 20.96 10.63 -9.28
CA SER A 20 21.77 9.43 -9.08
C SER A 20 21.14 8.49 -8.04
N TYR A 21 20.65 9.02 -6.92
CA TYR A 21 19.95 8.23 -5.91
C TYR A 21 18.63 7.67 -6.43
N LYS A 22 17.85 8.46 -7.16
CA LYS A 22 16.59 7.98 -7.77
C LYS A 22 16.83 6.82 -8.74
N LEU A 23 17.86 6.93 -9.58
CA LEU A 23 18.23 5.86 -10.51
C LEU A 23 18.63 4.59 -9.75
N PHE A 24 19.49 4.73 -8.76
CA PHE A 24 19.94 3.60 -7.95
C PHE A 24 18.79 2.93 -7.19
N SER A 25 17.91 3.69 -6.54
CA SER A 25 16.73 3.17 -5.86
C SER A 25 15.80 2.41 -6.82
N ASN A 26 15.61 2.88 -8.06
CA ASN A 26 14.81 2.17 -9.05
C ASN A 26 15.44 0.84 -9.46
N ILE A 27 16.76 0.80 -9.67
CA ILE A 27 17.48 -0.44 -9.97
C ILE A 27 17.34 -1.44 -8.83
N LEU A 28 17.52 -0.97 -7.60
CA LEU A 28 17.39 -1.80 -6.39
C LEU A 28 15.96 -2.33 -6.23
N CYS A 29 14.96 -1.47 -6.41
CA CYS A 29 13.54 -1.83 -6.34
C CYS A 29 13.19 -2.92 -7.36
N ASN A 30 13.65 -2.77 -8.61
CA ASN A 30 13.40 -3.77 -9.66
C ASN A 30 14.01 -5.14 -9.33
N ARG A 31 15.21 -5.17 -8.74
CA ARG A 31 15.87 -6.41 -8.32
C ARG A 31 15.13 -7.07 -7.16
N LEU A 32 14.73 -6.28 -6.16
CA LEU A 32 13.99 -6.77 -5.00
C LEU A 32 12.58 -7.25 -5.37
N SER A 33 11.92 -6.60 -6.32
CA SER A 33 10.54 -6.92 -6.70
C SER A 33 10.37 -8.40 -7.10
N ILE A 34 11.38 -8.99 -7.76
CA ILE A 34 11.35 -10.41 -8.16
C ILE A 34 11.22 -11.33 -6.93
N HIS A 35 11.92 -11.01 -5.84
CA HIS A 35 11.88 -11.79 -4.60
C HIS A 35 10.68 -11.44 -3.72
N MET A 36 10.22 -10.19 -3.77
CA MET A 36 9.08 -9.73 -2.99
C MET A 36 7.79 -10.43 -3.41
N GLU A 37 7.61 -10.74 -4.69
CA GLU A 37 6.38 -11.39 -5.16
C GLU A 37 6.19 -12.80 -4.56
N THR A 38 7.27 -13.53 -4.29
CA THR A 38 7.22 -14.86 -3.65
C THR A 38 7.27 -14.80 -2.13
N THR A 39 7.88 -13.75 -1.56
CA THR A 39 8.06 -13.62 -0.11
C THR A 39 6.83 -13.01 0.58
N ILE A 40 6.15 -12.08 -0.10
CA ILE A 40 5.02 -11.34 0.45
C ILE A 40 3.71 -12.08 0.17
N GLY A 41 2.93 -12.33 1.22
CA GLY A 41 1.62 -12.98 1.09
C GLY A 41 0.56 -12.13 0.40
N ASP A 42 -0.52 -12.78 -0.03
CA ASP A 42 -1.63 -12.16 -0.78
C ASP A 42 -2.42 -11.10 0.00
N TYR A 43 -2.24 -11.05 1.32
CA TYR A 43 -2.85 -10.06 2.20
C TYR A 43 -2.28 -8.64 1.97
N GLN A 44 -1.05 -8.54 1.45
CA GLN A 44 -0.40 -7.25 1.20
C GLN A 44 -0.72 -6.76 -0.22
N ASN A 45 -1.50 -5.69 -0.32
CA ASN A 45 -1.88 -5.08 -1.60
C ASN A 45 -1.09 -3.80 -1.92
N GLY A 46 -0.47 -3.16 -0.91
CA GLY A 46 0.33 -1.96 -1.11
C GLY A 46 1.70 -2.25 -1.75
N VAL A 47 2.14 -1.38 -2.67
CA VAL A 47 3.47 -1.44 -3.30
C VAL A 47 3.72 -2.78 -4.03
N ARG A 48 2.66 -3.37 -4.59
CA ARG A 48 2.75 -4.55 -5.47
C ARG A 48 2.23 -4.24 -6.86
N LYS A 49 2.81 -4.89 -7.85
CA LYS A 49 2.39 -4.73 -9.24
C LYS A 49 1.02 -5.39 -9.42
N GLY A 50 0.08 -4.65 -10.02
CA GLY A 50 -1.26 -5.19 -10.36
C GLY A 50 -2.20 -5.39 -9.19
N ARG A 51 -1.87 -4.87 -8.00
CA ARG A 51 -2.77 -4.86 -6.84
C ARG A 51 -3.32 -3.46 -6.61
N PHE A 52 -4.62 -3.35 -6.38
CA PHE A 52 -5.27 -2.07 -6.15
C PHE A 52 -5.89 -1.98 -4.76
N THR A 53 -6.00 -0.75 -4.23
CA THR A 53 -6.65 -0.50 -2.94
C THR A 53 -8.14 -0.87 -2.97
N ILE A 54 -8.77 -0.75 -4.14
CA ILE A 54 -10.18 -1.10 -4.35
C ILE A 54 -10.44 -2.58 -4.06
N GLU A 55 -9.56 -3.46 -4.54
CA GLU A 55 -9.67 -4.91 -4.29
C GLU A 55 -9.54 -5.23 -2.81
N GLN A 56 -8.63 -4.56 -2.10
CA GLN A 56 -8.45 -4.78 -0.67
C GLN A 56 -9.66 -4.29 0.14
N ILE A 57 -10.24 -3.14 -0.22
CA ILE A 57 -11.49 -2.65 0.38
C ILE A 57 -12.62 -3.65 0.15
N PHE A 58 -12.73 -4.17 -1.08
CA PHE A 58 -13.75 -5.18 -1.40
C PHE A 58 -13.58 -6.45 -0.57
N ASN A 59 -12.35 -6.97 -0.47
CA ASN A 59 -12.05 -8.15 0.34
C ASN A 59 -12.40 -7.94 1.82
N ILE A 60 -12.04 -6.79 2.40
CA ILE A 60 -12.38 -6.47 3.79
C ILE A 60 -13.91 -6.41 3.98
N ARG A 61 -14.65 -5.79 3.05
CA ARG A 61 -16.11 -5.74 3.12
C ARG A 61 -16.72 -7.14 3.07
N GLN A 62 -16.24 -8.01 2.17
CA GLN A 62 -16.70 -9.39 2.10
C GLN A 62 -16.43 -10.16 3.39
N ILE A 63 -15.25 -10.01 3.98
CA ILE A 63 -14.91 -10.64 5.26
C ILE A 63 -15.89 -10.18 6.36
N ILE A 64 -16.11 -8.86 6.50
CA ILE A 64 -17.03 -8.31 7.51
C ILE A 64 -18.45 -8.85 7.36
N GLU A 65 -18.98 -8.89 6.13
CA GLU A 65 -20.33 -9.42 5.88
C GLU A 65 -20.42 -10.91 6.20
N LYS A 66 -19.41 -11.70 5.80
CA LYS A 66 -19.37 -13.14 6.07
C LYS A 66 -19.24 -13.44 7.56
N THR A 67 -18.39 -12.71 8.28
CA THR A 67 -18.26 -12.84 9.74
C THR A 67 -19.60 -12.63 10.45
N LYS A 68 -20.36 -11.61 10.04
CA LYS A 68 -21.71 -11.35 10.58
C LYS A 68 -22.71 -12.45 10.22
N GLU A 69 -22.69 -12.92 8.96
CA GLU A 69 -23.58 -13.98 8.48
C GLU A 69 -23.42 -15.29 9.26
N PHE A 70 -22.17 -15.65 9.59
CA PHE A 70 -21.85 -16.87 10.32
C PHE A 70 -21.82 -16.71 11.85
N GLY A 71 -22.12 -15.52 12.38
CA GLY A 71 -22.11 -15.25 13.82
C GLY A 71 -20.74 -15.48 14.46
N ILE A 72 -19.66 -15.27 13.70
CA ILE A 72 -18.29 -15.40 14.21
C ILE A 72 -18.02 -14.15 15.05
N ASP A 73 -17.79 -14.34 16.34
CA ASP A 73 -17.39 -13.25 17.23
C ASP A 73 -15.93 -12.86 16.94
N THR A 74 -15.67 -11.56 16.77
CA THR A 74 -14.36 -10.99 16.38
C THR A 74 -13.78 -10.12 17.46
#